data_AF-A0A5C4YBP2-F1
#
_entry.id   AF-A0A5C4YBP2-F1
#
_cell.length_a   1.000
_cell.length_b   1.000
_cell.length_c   1.000
_cell.angle_alpha   90.00
_cell.angle_beta   90.00
_cell.angle_gamma   90.00
#
_symmetry.space_group_name_H-M   'P 1'
#
loop_
_entity.id
_entity.type
_entity.pdbx_description
1 polymer ?
#
loop_
_entity_poly.entity_id
_entity_poly.type
_entity_poly.pdbx_seq_one_letter_code
_entity_poly.pdbx_strand_id
1 'polypeptide(L)'
;SHLSTTHSYYKHEERAARKLLMHRKQIDKLLGKVSIEGYTLVVLELYFNHKNKVKATLALAKGKNLHDKRESLKKKQADMEARSAMKNYK
;
A
#
# COMPACT_ATOMS: atom_id res chain seq x y z
N SER A 1 0.23 18.23 7.47
CA SER A 1 1.70 18.21 7.68
C SER A 1 2.25 19.59 8.08
N HIS A 2 1.47 20.40 8.81
CA HIS A 2 1.92 21.71 9.29
C HIS A 2 1.96 21.66 10.81
N LEU A 3 3.17 21.62 11.38
CA LEU A 3 3.36 21.97 12.78
C LEU A 3 3.39 23.51 12.83
N SER A 4 2.74 24.11 13.82
CA SER A 4 2.71 25.58 14.00
C SER A 4 4.10 26.20 14.09
N THR A 5 5.10 25.39 14.44
CA THR A 5 6.49 25.79 14.64
C THR A 5 7.35 25.74 13.36
N THR A 6 6.87 25.14 12.25
CA THR A 6 7.69 24.99 11.03
C THR A 6 7.63 26.23 10.13
N HIS A 7 8.80 26.77 9.76
CA HIS A 7 8.93 27.93 8.86
C HIS A 7 8.36 27.62 7.46
N SER A 8 7.43 28.44 6.98
CA SER A 8 6.63 28.19 5.77
C SER A 8 7.44 28.04 4.47
N TYR A 9 8.64 28.64 4.42
CA TYR A 9 9.52 28.60 3.26
C TYR A 9 10.39 27.33 3.16
N TYR A 10 10.71 26.67 4.29
CA TYR A 10 11.60 25.51 4.33
C TYR A 10 10.82 24.20 4.46
N LYS A 11 9.93 23.94 3.50
CA LYS A 11 9.16 22.70 3.46
C LYS A 11 9.93 21.60 2.75
N HIS A 12 9.75 20.37 3.21
CA HIS A 12 10.21 19.20 2.50
C HIS A 12 9.18 18.80 1.44
N GLU A 13 9.66 18.21 0.34
CA GLU A 13 8.83 17.57 -0.66
C GLU A 13 8.12 16.35 -0.05
N GLU A 14 6.80 16.44 0.14
CA GLU A 14 6.00 15.38 0.79
C GLU A 14 6.00 14.07 -0.01
N ARG A 15 6.06 14.16 -1.34
CA ARG A 15 6.05 13.03 -2.27
C ARG A 15 7.45 12.61 -2.73
N ALA A 16 8.51 13.12 -2.09
CA ALA A 16 9.87 12.75 -2.44
C ALA A 16 10.11 11.24 -2.29
N ALA A 17 10.80 10.66 -3.27
CA ALA A 17 11.21 9.27 -3.21
C ALA A 17 12.24 9.07 -2.08
N ARG A 18 11.91 8.19 -1.12
CA ARG A 18 12.81 7.83 -0.01
C ARG A 18 13.47 6.49 -0.30
N LYS A 19 14.80 6.42 -0.17
CA LYS A 19 15.55 5.17 -0.32
C LYS A 19 15.27 4.24 0.87
N LEU A 20 14.96 2.98 0.60
CA LEU A 20 14.80 1.95 1.62
C LEU A 20 16.15 1.31 1.94
N LEU A 21 16.40 1.08 3.22
CA LEU A 21 17.61 0.40 3.69
C LEU A 21 17.33 -1.10 3.82
N MET A 22 18.00 -1.89 2.98
CA MET A 22 17.85 -3.35 2.92
C MET A 22 19.21 -4.01 2.68
N HIS A 23 19.34 -5.29 2.99
CA HIS A 23 20.54 -6.04 2.63
C HIS A 23 20.61 -6.28 1.12
N ARG A 24 21.82 -6.24 0.55
CA ARG A 24 22.05 -6.45 -0.90
C ARG A 24 21.32 -7.67 -1.46
N LYS A 25 21.48 -8.84 -0.82
CA LYS A 25 20.80 -10.10 -1.21
C LYS A 25 19.27 -9.99 -1.27
N GLN A 26 18.66 -9.18 -0.39
CA GLN A 26 17.21 -8.97 -0.38
C GLN A 26 16.77 -8.07 -1.53
N ILE A 27 17.55 -7.03 -1.84
CA ILE A 27 17.30 -6.13 -2.97
C ILE A 27 17.33 -6.92 -4.27
N ASP A 28 18.37 -7.71 -4.49
CA ASP A 28 18.53 -8.48 -5.74
C ASP A 28 17.39 -9.51 -5.91
N LYS A 29 16.98 -10.16 -4.82
CA LYS A 29 15.84 -11.09 -4.81
C LYS A 29 14.52 -10.40 -5.19
N LEU A 30 14.25 -9.22 -4.63
CA LEU A 30 13.02 -8.49 -4.92
C LEU A 30 13.02 -7.91 -6.32
N LEU A 31 14.16 -7.38 -6.77
CA LEU A 31 14.33 -6.83 -8.12
C LEU A 31 14.12 -7.89 -9.19
N GLY A 32 14.65 -9.11 -8.99
CA GLY A 32 14.41 -10.23 -9.90
C GLY A 32 12.93 -10.58 -10.02
N LYS A 33 12.21 -10.67 -8.89
CA LYS A 33 10.77 -10.97 -8.89
C LYS A 33 9.91 -9.90 -9.54
N VAL A 34 10.22 -8.63 -9.28
CA VAL A 34 9.51 -7.49 -9.89
C VAL A 34 9.71 -7.48 -11.40
N SER A 35 10.93 -7.77 -11.87
CA SER A 35 11.28 -7.69 -13.30
C SER A 35 10.73 -8.86 -14.13
N ILE A 36 10.74 -10.08 -13.58
CA ILE A 36 10.40 -11.31 -14.34
C ILE A 36 8.90 -11.61 -14.29
N GLU A 37 8.29 -11.53 -13.11
CA GLU A 37 6.97 -12.10 -12.85
C GLU A 37 5.84 -11.05 -12.87
N GLY A 38 6.19 -9.79 -13.15
CA GLY A 38 5.26 -8.65 -13.16
C GLY A 38 4.68 -8.33 -11.78
N TYR A 39 5.37 -8.72 -10.70
CA TYR A 39 4.98 -8.38 -9.34
C TYR A 39 5.28 -6.91 -9.05
N THR A 40 4.40 -6.25 -8.32
CA THR A 40 4.60 -4.90 -7.79
C THR A 40 4.95 -4.98 -6.32
N LEU A 41 5.92 -4.18 -5.89
CA LEU A 41 6.29 -4.06 -4.49
C LEU A 41 5.43 -2.97 -3.82
N VAL A 42 4.75 -3.33 -2.73
CA VAL A 42 3.83 -2.45 -1.99
C VAL A 42 4.16 -2.43 -0.51
N VAL A 43 3.93 -1.30 0.14
CA VAL A 43 4.06 -1.15 1.59
C VAL A 43 2.76 -1.60 2.23
N LEU A 44 2.84 -2.49 3.23
CA LEU A 44 1.68 -2.92 4.01
C LEU A 44 1.47 -2.03 5.24
N GLU A 45 2.55 -1.72 5.93
CA GLU A 45 2.52 -0.95 7.17
C GLU A 45 3.84 -0.19 7.37
N LEU A 46 3.75 0.91 8.11
CA LEU A 46 4.88 1.65 8.64
C LEU A 46 4.81 1.59 10.16
N TYR A 47 5.90 1.19 10.81
CA TYR A 47 5.95 1.07 12.26
C TYR A 47 7.25 1.63 12.83
N PHE A 48 7.21 2.09 14.07
CA PHE A 48 8.42 2.49 14.81
C PHE A 48 8.99 1.28 15.52
N ASN A 49 10.31 1.07 15.39
CA ASN A 49 11.00 0.06 16.17
C ASN A 49 11.43 0.59 17.54
N HIS A 50 11.96 -0.28 18.40
CA HIS A 50 12.47 0.08 19.74
C HIS A 50 13.58 1.16 19.73
N LYS A 51 14.26 1.34 18.59
CA LYS A 51 15.30 2.36 18.38
C LYS A 51 14.73 3.66 17.81
N ASN A 52 13.40 3.84 17.86
CA ASN A 52 12.65 4.97 17.33
C ASN A 52 12.91 5.27 15.83
N LYS A 53 13.16 4.22 15.04
CA LYS A 53 13.30 4.31 13.58
C LYS A 53 12.04 3.80 12.92
N VAL A 54 11.60 4.50 11.88
CA VAL A 54 10.50 4.05 11.02
C VAL A 54 10.98 2.89 10.15
N LYS A 55 10.25 1.78 10.20
CA LYS A 55 10.42 0.62 9.35
C LYS A 55 9.16 0.44 8.50
N ALA A 56 9.35 -0.09 7.30
CA ALA A 56 8.28 -0.44 6.39
C ALA A 56 8.23 -1.95 6.19
N THR A 57 7.05 -2.54 6.35
CA THR A 57 6.81 -3.94 5.96
C THR A 57 6.39 -3.94 4.50
N LEU A 58 7.09 -4.72 3.68
CA LEU A 58 6.91 -4.78 2.22
C LEU A 58 6.31 -6.11 1.81
N ALA A 59 5.45 -6.07 0.79
CA ALA A 59 4.90 -7.26 0.15
C ALA A 59 5.06 -7.19 -1.37
N LEU A 60 5.17 -8.37 -1.99
CA LEU A 60 5.02 -8.52 -3.43
C LEU A 60 3.57 -8.84 -3.74
N ALA A 61 2.96 -8.04 -4.59
CA ALA A 61 1.58 -8.18 -5.00
C ALA A 61 1.50 -8.31 -6.52
N LYS A 62 0.53 -9.08 -7.00
CA LYS A 62 0.16 -9.13 -8.42
C LYS A 62 -1.20 -8.47 -8.59
N GLY A 63 -1.33 -7.64 -9.62
CA GLY A 63 -2.65 -7.11 -9.98
C GLY A 63 -3.61 -8.23 -10.34
N LYS A 64 -4.88 -8.10 -9.93
CA LYS A 64 -5.96 -9.01 -10.37
C LYS A 64 -6.19 -8.87 -11.88
N ASN A 65 -6.53 -9.97 -12.54
CA ASN A 65 -6.91 -9.94 -13.95
C ASN A 65 -8.23 -9.18 -14.14
N LEU A 66 -8.48 -8.70 -15.36
CA LEU A 66 -9.71 -7.96 -15.70
C LEU A 66 -10.97 -8.78 -15.42
N HIS A 67 -10.94 -10.09 -15.65
CA HIS A 67 -12.05 -10.98 -15.36
C HIS A 67 -12.34 -11.04 -13.85
N ASP A 68 -11.32 -11.28 -13.04
CA ASP A 68 -11.44 -11.38 -11.58
C ASP A 68 -11.94 -10.06 -10.98
N LYS A 69 -11.54 -8.92 -11.56
CA LYS A 69 -12.05 -7.59 -11.16
C LYS A 69 -13.56 -7.49 -11.40
N ARG A 70 -14.06 -7.95 -12.55
CA ARG A 70 -15.50 -7.91 -12.86
C ARG A 70 -16.31 -8.76 -11.88
N GLU A 71 -15.86 -9.98 -11.58
CA GLU A 71 -16.53 -10.85 -10.62
C GLU A 71 -16.52 -10.25 -9.21
N SER A 72 -15.37 -9.73 -8.78
CA SER A 72 -15.23 -9.08 -7.48
C SER A 72 -16.13 -7.85 -7.34
N LEU A 73 -16.33 -7.07 -8.41
CA LEU A 73 -17.22 -5.92 -8.43
C LEU A 73 -18.69 -6.34 -8.34
N LYS A 74 -19.10 -7.36 -9.10
CA LYS A 74 -20.45 -7.92 -9.03
C LYS A 74 -20.78 -8.41 -7.63
N LYS A 75 -19.88 -9.17 -7.02
CA LYS A 75 -20.06 -9.68 -5.64
C LYS A 75 -20.18 -8.53 -4.63
N LYS A 76 -19.30 -7.52 -4.73
CA LYS A 76 -19.33 -6.36 -3.83
C LYS A 76 -20.63 -5.55 -3.95
N GLN A 77 -21.17 -5.44 -5.17
CA GLN A 77 -22.44 -4.76 -5.43
C GLN A 77 -23.61 -5.55 -4.82
N ALA A 78 -23.68 -6.86 -5.06
CA ALA A 78 -24.71 -7.72 -4.50
C ALA A 78 -24.71 -7.72 -2.95
N ASP A 79 -23.51 -7.77 -2.33
CA ASP A 79 -23.36 -7.69 -0.88
C ASP A 79 -23.85 -6.35 -0.32
N MET A 80 -23.64 -5.25 -1.05
CA MET A 80 -24.09 -3.91 -0.67
C MET A 80 -25.61 -3.78 -0.75
N GLU A 81 -26.22 -4.26 -1.82
CA GLU A 81 -27.67 -4.27 -2.03
C GLU A 81 -28.38 -5.11 -0.96
N ALA A 82 -27.88 -6.32 -0.68
CA ALA A 82 -28.41 -7.19 0.37
C ALA A 82 -28.36 -6.50 1.76
N ARG A 83 -27.23 -5.86 2.09
CA ARG A 83 -27.09 -5.10 3.35
C ARG A 83 -28.06 -3.93 3.43
N SER A 84 -28.27 -3.22 2.32
CA SER A 84 -29.22 -2.09 2.28
C SER A 84 -30.66 -2.57 2.44
N ALA A 85 -31.05 -3.66 1.79
CA ALA A 85 -32.38 -4.26 1.93
C ALA A 85 -32.67 -4.71 3.37
N MET A 86 -31.70 -5.40 4.01
CA MET A 86 -31.82 -5.81 5.41
C MET A 86 -31.93 -4.61 6.37
N LYS A 87 -31.25 -3.50 6.08
CA LYS A 87 -31.33 -2.28 6.89
C LYS A 87 -32.70 -1.59 6.77
N ASN A 88 -33.28 -1.55 5.58
CA ASN A 88 -34.56 -0.88 5.31
C ASN A 88 -35.78 -1.69 5.76
N TYR A 89 -35.62 -2.98 6.05
CA TYR A 89 -36.68 -3.85 6.55
C TYR A 89 -36.92 -3.70 8.07
N LYS A 90 -36.21 -2.79 8.74
CA LYS A 90 -36.37 -2.46 10.16
C LYS A 90 -36.88 -1.03 10.30
#